data_AF-A0A2S7J8N6-F1
#
_entry.id   AF-A0A2S7J8N6-F1
#
_cell.length_a   1.000
_cell.length_b   1.000
_cell.length_c   1.000
_cell.angle_alpha   90.00
_cell.angle_beta   90.00
_cell.angle_gamma   90.00
#
_symmetry.space_group_name_H-M   'P 1'
#
loop_
_entity.id
_entity.type
_entity.pdbx_description
1 polymer ?
#
loop_
_entity_poly.entity_id
_entity_poly.type
_entity_poly.pdbx_seq_one_letter_code
_entity_poly.pdbx_strand_id
1 'polypeptide(L)'
;MTEAGLVTKHHSIHAYAAFDARISKVERWIVPQIHPVLGCDAGTVRHRLIQRLIELTLAPFVSQLAQHLRQNEPFLHPEGACLNLNGITINTQSGKVTLTALLLMRACIDFGAHWLHALYSILFIGTCAPRGKATLVFGVGGESLFYGDDDQRFAEYCAKGPIGPLSSASRLIVQDLTHKGSYSDARLSYARHPFVQLARETRLSWPERLSLLGRHLIIPARYVWGIVRCRHLALLSRDYAVAPLLAALDRAGQIEAIVFTNSNYSIQPLWARAPRTYATHMVWYSQNVIPFVMKADDFAADLPNYRYMQVDTHWVWTEGFRRYLLERGGRLQCAEVVGPVMWYLPGTLGKNVTASFNVAVFDVTPISDAYAESIGLLGNYYCPSTAIGFLEDVLKATAVLRGLDAVECKVNLKHKRQYSPTHDRRYIELVASRSEDGQVKLAPFNTDIYKFVAESDVVVVIPNSSPACIASALGIPCIYFDPTEEMRPNFEPAQGVSFASGVAALTEQLANTYKAKRLRMFGNPNEAEMQ
;
A
#
# COMPACT_ATOMS: atom_id res chain seq x y z
N MET A 1 44.76 10.33 1.71
CA MET A 1 43.31 10.05 1.70
C MET A 1 42.72 10.77 2.89
N THR A 2 42.27 11.99 2.65
CA THR A 2 41.50 12.76 3.62
C THR A 2 40.14 12.07 3.78
N GLU A 3 39.72 11.82 5.03
CA GLU A 3 38.33 11.53 5.36
C GLU A 3 37.48 12.71 4.86
N ALA A 4 37.09 12.67 3.58
CA ALA A 4 35.97 13.46 3.11
C ALA A 4 34.78 12.93 3.90
N GLY A 5 34.39 13.67 4.94
CA GLY A 5 33.34 13.28 5.87
C GLY A 5 32.15 12.76 5.08
N LEU A 6 31.83 11.48 5.28
CA LEU A 6 30.66 10.85 4.69
C LEU A 6 29.46 11.68 5.13
N VAL A 7 28.93 12.49 4.21
CA VAL A 7 27.70 13.24 4.43
C VAL A 7 26.62 12.19 4.69
N THR A 8 26.12 12.14 5.92
CA THR A 8 25.09 11.17 6.31
C THR A 8 23.85 11.41 5.45
N LYS A 9 23.56 10.47 4.54
CA LYS A 9 22.35 10.51 3.72
C LYS A 9 21.14 10.15 4.60
N HIS A 10 20.23 11.09 4.77
CA HIS A 10 19.00 10.87 5.54
C HIS A 10 17.89 10.30 4.64
N HIS A 11 17.58 9.02 4.86
CA HIS A 11 16.46 8.32 4.23
C HIS A 11 15.17 8.41 5.06
N SER A 12 14.01 8.13 4.46
CA SER A 12 12.70 8.14 5.12
C SER A 12 12.65 7.38 6.45
N ILE A 13 13.44 6.31 6.63
CA ILE A 13 13.48 5.55 7.90
C ILE A 13 13.94 6.41 9.09
N HIS A 14 14.83 7.39 8.87
CA HIS A 14 15.28 8.31 9.92
C HIS A 14 14.14 9.22 10.36
N ALA A 15 13.37 9.73 9.40
CA ALA A 15 12.21 10.55 9.69
C ALA A 15 11.12 9.74 10.40
N TYR A 16 10.91 8.47 10.01
CA TYR A 16 9.96 7.59 10.66
C TYR A 16 10.35 7.26 12.10
N ALA A 17 11.62 6.92 12.35
CA ALA A 17 12.13 6.68 13.70
C ALA A 17 12.00 7.93 14.58
N ALA A 18 12.42 9.09 14.07
CA ALA A 18 12.31 10.36 14.79
C ALA A 18 10.85 10.70 15.12
N PHE A 19 9.94 10.54 14.14
CA PHE A 19 8.52 10.79 14.32
C PHE A 19 7.89 9.81 15.32
N ASP A 20 8.21 8.52 15.22
CA ASP A 20 7.66 7.50 16.09
C ASP A 20 8.03 7.72 17.56
N ALA A 21 9.27 8.17 17.82
CA ALA A 21 9.70 8.60 19.14
C ALA A 21 8.86 9.78 19.68
N ARG A 22 8.45 10.72 18.82
CA ARG A 22 7.54 11.83 19.21
C ARG A 22 6.13 11.33 19.46
N ILE A 23 5.60 10.46 18.60
CA ILE A 23 4.26 9.88 18.76
C ILE A 23 4.16 9.06 20.04
N SER A 24 5.22 8.33 20.42
CA SER A 24 5.24 7.57 21.68
C SER A 24 5.21 8.49 22.93
N LYS A 25 5.69 9.74 22.83
CA LYS A 25 5.47 10.76 23.87
C LYS A 25 4.03 11.30 23.84
N VAL A 26 3.49 11.57 22.65
CA VAL A 26 2.08 11.99 22.46
C VAL A 26 1.11 10.98 23.04
N GLU A 27 1.34 9.68 22.79
CA GLU A 27 0.50 8.61 23.32
C GLU A 27 0.46 8.64 24.86
N ARG A 28 1.63 8.69 25.52
CA ARG A 28 1.71 8.79 26.98
C ARG A 28 0.98 10.02 27.52
N TRP A 29 1.12 11.16 26.85
CA TRP A 29 0.45 12.40 27.25
C TRP A 29 -1.07 12.35 27.07
N ILE A 30 -1.58 11.69 26.03
CA ILE A 30 -3.01 11.66 25.71
C ILE A 30 -3.78 10.65 26.56
N VAL A 31 -3.15 9.55 26.98
CA VAL A 31 -3.79 8.44 27.74
C VAL A 31 -4.74 8.91 28.84
N PRO A 32 -4.34 9.79 29.79
CA PRO A 32 -5.22 10.19 30.90
C PRO A 32 -6.41 11.06 30.50
N GLN A 33 -6.44 11.57 29.26
CA GLN A 33 -7.47 12.51 28.78
C GLN A 33 -8.58 11.81 27.98
N ILE A 34 -8.39 10.55 27.60
CA ILE A 34 -9.31 9.84 26.72
C ILE A 34 -10.38 9.10 27.51
N HIS A 35 -11.63 9.27 27.07
CA HIS A 35 -12.79 8.61 27.63
C HIS A 35 -13.46 7.69 26.60
N PRO A 36 -14.23 6.68 27.06
CA PRO A 36 -15.09 5.88 26.18
C PRO A 36 -16.07 6.76 25.41
N VAL A 37 -16.18 6.54 24.10
CA VAL A 37 -17.15 7.23 23.22
C VAL A 37 -17.68 6.26 22.18
N LEU A 38 -18.92 6.50 21.71
CA LEU A 38 -19.56 5.69 20.65
C LEU A 38 -19.63 4.19 20.94
N GLY A 39 -19.62 3.79 22.23
CA GLY A 39 -19.62 2.38 22.63
C GLY A 39 -18.24 1.71 22.59
N CYS A 40 -17.18 2.44 22.25
CA CYS A 40 -15.80 1.97 22.32
C CYS A 40 -15.19 2.27 23.69
N ASP A 41 -14.35 1.38 24.20
CA ASP A 41 -13.52 1.64 25.37
C ASP A 41 -12.47 2.73 25.11
N ALA A 42 -11.91 3.31 26.17
CA ALA A 42 -10.95 4.40 26.06
C ALA A 42 -9.67 4.00 25.31
N GLY A 43 -9.24 2.74 25.38
CA GLY A 43 -8.08 2.22 24.66
C GLY A 43 -8.31 2.18 23.15
N THR A 44 -9.47 1.69 22.71
CA THR A 44 -9.86 1.71 21.29
C THR A 44 -9.97 3.13 20.74
N VAL A 45 -10.57 4.05 21.52
CA VAL A 45 -10.66 5.47 21.16
C VAL A 45 -9.27 6.11 21.06
N ARG A 46 -8.39 5.84 22.04
CA ARG A 46 -7.00 6.31 22.04
C ARG A 46 -6.27 5.85 20.77
N HIS A 47 -6.33 4.56 20.46
CA HIS A 47 -5.61 3.99 19.32
C HIS A 47 -6.06 4.63 17.99
N ARG A 48 -7.37 4.83 17.82
CA ARG A 48 -7.88 5.49 16.62
C ARG A 48 -7.49 6.97 16.58
N LEU A 49 -7.51 7.66 17.70
CA LEU A 49 -7.07 9.05 17.77
C LEU A 49 -5.59 9.21 17.43
N ILE A 50 -4.72 8.33 17.94
CA ILE A 50 -3.30 8.34 17.59
C ILE A 50 -3.09 8.01 16.11
N GLN A 51 -3.77 7.00 15.57
CA GLN A 51 -3.73 6.71 14.12
C GLN A 51 -4.12 7.94 13.29
N ARG A 52 -5.20 8.64 13.70
CA ARG A 52 -5.65 9.86 13.03
C ARG A 52 -4.64 11.01 13.16
N LEU A 53 -3.98 11.15 14.31
CA LEU A 53 -2.91 12.13 14.49
C LEU A 53 -1.75 11.84 13.55
N ILE A 54 -1.29 10.58 13.44
CA ILE A 54 -0.22 10.19 12.53
C ILE A 54 -0.60 10.49 11.08
N GLU A 55 -1.82 10.12 10.67
CA GLU A 55 -2.36 10.40 9.33
C GLU A 55 -2.27 11.90 8.97
N LEU A 56 -2.56 12.78 9.92
CA LEU A 56 -2.58 14.23 9.71
C LEU A 56 -1.20 14.90 9.86
N THR A 57 -0.26 14.28 10.57
CA THR A 57 0.98 14.95 11.00
C THR A 57 2.26 14.35 10.44
N LEU A 58 2.27 13.11 9.95
CA LEU A 58 3.48 12.47 9.43
C LEU A 58 4.03 13.20 8.19
N ALA A 59 3.20 13.43 7.16
CA ALA A 59 3.67 14.09 5.95
C ALA A 59 4.21 15.51 6.22
N PRO A 60 3.49 16.39 6.96
CA PRO A 60 4.03 17.71 7.32
C PRO A 60 5.33 17.65 8.12
N PHE A 61 5.48 16.66 9.00
CA PHE A 61 6.71 16.47 9.77
C PHE A 61 7.88 16.12 8.85
N VAL A 62 7.69 15.14 7.96
CA VAL A 62 8.73 14.75 6.99
C VAL A 62 9.11 15.91 6.07
N SER A 63 8.12 16.71 5.63
CA SER A 63 8.37 17.92 4.85
C SER A 63 9.21 18.97 5.59
N GLN A 64 9.03 19.13 6.91
CA GLN A 64 9.87 20.04 7.72
C GLN A 64 11.32 19.54 7.82
N LEU A 65 11.53 18.23 8.04
CA LEU A 65 12.88 17.67 8.08
C LEU A 65 13.58 17.80 6.70
N ALA A 66 12.84 17.62 5.61
CA ALA A 66 13.36 17.88 4.26
C ALA A 66 13.82 19.32 4.08
N GLN A 67 13.05 20.27 4.61
CA GLN A 67 13.42 21.67 4.57
C GLN A 67 14.69 21.95 5.37
N HIS A 68 14.84 21.38 6.57
CA HIS A 68 16.07 21.52 7.36
C HIS A 68 17.31 21.06 6.58
N LEU A 69 17.23 19.90 5.92
CA LEU A 69 18.33 19.38 5.10
C LEU A 69 18.73 20.36 3.99
N ARG A 70 17.76 20.98 3.30
CA ARG A 70 18.03 21.98 2.26
C ARG A 70 18.68 23.25 2.81
N GLN A 71 18.35 23.62 4.05
CA GLN A 71 18.87 24.80 4.72
C GLN A 71 20.17 24.54 5.48
N ASN A 72 20.73 23.32 5.39
CA ASN A 72 21.87 22.86 6.19
C ASN A 72 21.64 23.04 7.71
N GLU A 73 20.38 22.92 8.15
CA GLU A 73 20.00 22.93 9.56
C GLU A 73 20.10 21.53 10.17
N PRO A 74 20.18 21.40 11.51
CA PRO A 74 20.13 20.11 12.18
C PRO A 74 18.91 19.30 11.73
N PHE A 75 19.13 18.05 11.32
CA PHE A 75 18.07 17.18 10.81
C PHE A 75 16.90 17.07 11.79
N LEU A 76 17.18 16.92 13.09
CA LEU A 76 16.16 16.82 14.13
C LEU A 76 15.86 18.19 14.74
N HIS A 77 14.57 18.44 14.98
CA HIS A 77 14.16 19.56 15.82
C HIS A 77 14.68 19.42 17.25
N PRO A 78 15.06 20.53 17.91
CA PRO A 78 15.54 20.50 19.29
C PRO A 78 14.47 19.97 20.27
N GLU A 79 14.92 19.34 21.35
CA GLU A 79 14.05 18.98 22.46
C GLU A 79 13.41 20.25 23.05
N GLY A 80 12.10 20.18 23.33
CA GLY A 80 11.31 21.31 23.83
C GLY A 80 10.68 22.17 22.74
N ALA A 81 11.06 22.01 21.46
CA ALA A 81 10.44 22.70 20.33
C ALA A 81 8.93 22.39 20.22
N CYS A 82 8.17 23.38 19.74
CA CYS A 82 6.75 23.23 19.41
C CYS A 82 6.58 23.12 17.89
N LEU A 83 6.40 21.91 17.40
CA LEU A 83 6.25 21.63 15.96
C LEU A 83 4.83 21.93 15.53
N ASN A 84 4.62 22.84 14.58
CA ASN A 84 3.30 23.08 14.00
C ASN A 84 3.12 22.26 12.72
N LEU A 85 2.26 21.26 12.77
CA LEU A 85 2.01 20.29 11.71
C LEU A 85 0.57 20.48 11.22
N ASN A 86 0.35 21.47 10.35
CA ASN A 86 -0.95 21.82 9.77
C ASN A 86 -2.04 22.14 10.81
N GLY A 87 -1.70 22.94 11.83
CA GLY A 87 -2.64 23.34 12.88
C GLY A 87 -2.70 22.38 14.07
N ILE A 88 -1.87 21.33 14.05
CA ILE A 88 -1.61 20.45 15.20
C ILE A 88 -0.22 20.82 15.72
N THR A 89 -0.12 21.36 16.93
CA THR A 89 1.17 21.64 17.57
C THR A 89 1.57 20.50 18.48
N ILE A 90 2.80 19.99 18.34
CA ILE A 90 3.37 18.94 19.19
C ILE A 90 4.62 19.48 19.88
N ASN A 91 4.65 19.46 21.21
CA ASN A 91 5.87 19.73 21.96
C ASN A 91 6.79 18.50 21.98
N THR A 92 8.02 18.62 21.46
CA THR A 92 8.92 17.47 21.23
C THR A 92 9.39 16.79 22.51
N GLN A 93 9.43 17.52 23.65
CA GLN A 93 9.87 16.99 24.94
C GLN A 93 8.74 16.28 25.68
N SER A 94 7.60 16.94 25.84
CA SER A 94 6.47 16.46 26.65
C SER A 94 5.47 15.60 25.87
N GLY A 95 5.47 15.67 24.53
CA GLY A 95 4.41 15.09 23.70
C GLY A 95 3.07 15.82 23.79
N LYS A 96 3.01 16.98 24.45
CA LYS A 96 1.77 17.77 24.56
C LYS A 96 1.28 18.16 23.16
N VAL A 97 0.01 17.86 22.89
CA VAL A 97 -0.64 18.21 21.61
C VAL A 97 -1.64 19.33 21.82
N THR A 98 -1.65 20.32 20.93
CA THR A 98 -2.68 21.36 20.89
C THR A 98 -3.23 21.54 19.48
N LEU A 99 -4.54 21.74 19.34
CA LEU A 99 -5.17 22.09 18.07
C LEU A 99 -5.38 23.60 18.00
N THR A 100 -5.11 24.20 16.84
CA THR A 100 -5.49 25.59 16.55
C THR A 100 -7.01 25.73 16.46
N ALA A 101 -7.53 26.94 16.73
CA ALA A 101 -8.95 27.23 16.61
C ALA A 101 -9.48 26.99 15.19
N LEU A 102 -8.68 27.31 14.17
CA LEU A 102 -9.03 27.08 12.76
C LEU A 102 -9.19 25.58 12.45
N LEU A 103 -8.27 24.73 12.92
CA LEU A 103 -8.39 23.29 12.71
C LEU A 103 -9.60 22.72 13.44
N LEU A 104 -9.87 23.19 14.66
CA LEU A 104 -11.06 22.79 15.41
C LEU A 104 -12.36 23.17 14.68
N MET A 105 -12.45 24.41 14.17
CA MET A 105 -13.57 24.86 13.35
C MET A 105 -13.74 23.99 12.10
N ARG A 106 -12.64 23.70 11.38
CA ARG A 106 -12.66 22.83 10.20
C ARG A 106 -13.15 21.43 10.54
N ALA A 107 -12.73 20.86 11.67
CA ALA A 107 -13.21 19.56 12.14
C ALA A 107 -14.71 19.57 12.47
N CYS A 108 -15.23 20.66 13.05
CA CYS A 108 -16.67 20.83 13.27
C CYS A 108 -17.47 20.97 11.96
N ILE A 109 -16.95 21.68 10.96
CA ILE A 109 -17.57 21.76 9.62
C ILE A 109 -17.56 20.39 8.94
N ASP A 110 -16.43 19.67 8.98
CA ASP A 110 -16.31 18.32 8.45
C ASP A 110 -17.28 17.36 9.15
N PHE A 111 -17.43 17.45 10.48
CA PHE A 111 -18.46 16.73 11.22
C PHE A 111 -19.87 17.05 10.72
N GLY A 112 -20.22 18.33 10.60
CA GLY A 112 -21.56 18.76 10.15
C GLY A 112 -21.89 18.23 8.75
N ALA A 113 -20.94 18.32 7.82
CA ALA A 113 -21.11 17.80 6.46
C ALA A 113 -21.33 16.27 6.45
N HIS A 114 -20.51 15.51 7.18
CA HIS A 114 -20.67 14.05 7.25
C HIS A 114 -21.93 13.64 8.02
N TRP A 115 -22.31 14.39 9.05
CA TRP A 115 -23.52 14.14 9.83
C TRP A 115 -24.78 14.38 8.99
N LEU A 116 -24.82 15.45 8.20
CA LEU A 116 -25.91 15.73 7.25
C LEU A 116 -25.98 14.65 6.16
N HIS A 117 -24.84 14.23 5.62
CA HIS A 117 -24.78 13.15 4.64
C HIS A 117 -25.28 11.81 5.21
N ALA A 118 -24.90 11.48 6.44
CA ALA A 118 -25.40 10.30 7.14
C ALA A 118 -26.90 10.41 7.46
N LEU A 119 -27.37 11.59 7.88
CA LEU A 119 -28.80 11.86 8.10
C LEU A 119 -29.60 11.66 6.82
N TYR A 120 -29.14 12.25 5.71
CA TYR A 120 -29.73 12.03 4.40
C TYR A 120 -29.78 10.53 4.08
N SER A 121 -28.67 9.81 4.26
CA SER A 121 -28.64 8.36 4.03
C SER A 121 -29.67 7.61 4.88
N ILE A 122 -29.86 8.00 6.16
CA ILE A 122 -30.85 7.42 7.08
C ILE A 122 -32.28 7.65 6.59
N LEU A 123 -32.59 8.87 6.12
CA LEU A 123 -33.92 9.23 5.62
C LEU A 123 -34.29 8.44 4.36
N PHE A 124 -33.30 8.03 3.57
CA PHE A 124 -33.48 7.28 2.33
C PHE A 124 -33.20 5.77 2.48
N ILE A 125 -33.21 5.24 3.71
CA ILE A 125 -33.08 3.79 3.95
C ILE A 125 -34.25 3.03 3.32
N GLY A 126 -33.91 1.96 2.61
CA GLY A 126 -34.88 1.06 1.95
C GLY A 126 -35.62 1.68 0.76
N THR A 127 -35.11 2.78 0.20
CA THR A 127 -35.66 3.39 -1.03
C THR A 127 -35.31 2.61 -2.30
N CYS A 128 -34.27 1.78 -2.25
CA CYS A 128 -33.92 0.88 -3.34
C CYS A 128 -34.53 -0.51 -3.11
N ALA A 129 -34.58 -1.31 -4.18
CA ALA A 129 -34.97 -2.71 -4.08
C ALA A 129 -34.08 -3.41 -3.03
N PRO A 130 -34.68 -4.19 -2.11
CA PRO A 130 -33.91 -4.88 -1.09
C PRO A 130 -32.98 -5.88 -1.76
N ARG A 131 -31.72 -5.83 -1.35
CA ARG A 131 -30.68 -6.77 -1.73
C ARG A 131 -30.00 -7.11 -0.41
N GLY A 132 -29.95 -8.39 -0.06
CA GLY A 132 -29.56 -8.89 1.27
C GLY A 132 -28.18 -8.40 1.76
N LYS A 133 -27.68 -9.03 2.82
CA LYS A 133 -26.37 -8.68 3.41
C LYS A 133 -25.25 -8.61 2.37
N ALA A 134 -24.26 -7.77 2.60
CA ALA A 134 -23.15 -7.57 1.69
C ALA A 134 -21.80 -7.46 2.40
N THR A 135 -20.75 -7.87 1.68
CA THR A 135 -19.37 -7.56 2.02
C THR A 135 -19.00 -6.20 1.43
N LEU A 136 -18.46 -5.32 2.26
CA LEU A 136 -18.07 -3.96 1.87
C LEU A 136 -16.57 -3.93 1.58
N VAL A 137 -16.18 -3.51 0.38
CA VAL A 137 -14.77 -3.50 -0.06
C VAL A 137 -14.28 -2.07 -0.25
N PHE A 138 -13.16 -1.72 0.37
CA PHE A 138 -12.58 -0.38 0.37
C PHE A 138 -11.15 -0.39 -0.18
N GLY A 139 -10.78 0.66 -0.93
CA GLY A 139 -9.40 0.91 -1.33
C GLY A 139 -8.84 0.06 -2.48
N VAL A 140 -9.69 -0.51 -3.34
CA VAL A 140 -9.22 -1.07 -4.61
C VAL A 140 -9.09 0.07 -5.62
N GLY A 141 -7.94 0.17 -6.30
CA GLY A 141 -7.71 1.20 -7.32
C GLY A 141 -8.61 0.98 -8.54
N GLY A 142 -9.11 2.06 -9.14
CA GLY A 142 -10.02 1.97 -10.29
C GLY A 142 -9.40 1.21 -11.48
N GLU A 143 -8.09 1.32 -11.67
CA GLU A 143 -7.32 0.58 -12.69
C GLU A 143 -7.25 -0.93 -12.44
N SER A 144 -7.53 -1.37 -11.21
CA SER A 144 -7.62 -2.79 -10.83
C SER A 144 -9.05 -3.30 -10.89
N LEU A 145 -10.04 -2.40 -10.78
CA LEU A 145 -11.46 -2.74 -10.91
C LEU A 145 -11.86 -2.91 -12.38
N PHE A 146 -11.45 -1.98 -13.24
CA PHE A 146 -11.90 -1.93 -14.63
C PHE A 146 -10.71 -2.04 -15.59
N TYR A 147 -10.65 -3.15 -16.33
CA TYR A 147 -9.67 -3.37 -17.39
C TYR A 147 -10.34 -3.17 -18.75
N GLY A 148 -9.96 -2.10 -19.46
CA GLY A 148 -10.62 -1.75 -20.72
C GLY A 148 -12.09 -1.37 -20.52
N ASP A 149 -12.37 -0.62 -19.45
CA ASP A 149 -13.71 -0.21 -19.01
C ASP A 149 -14.65 -1.36 -18.60
N ASP A 150 -14.13 -2.57 -18.34
CA ASP A 150 -14.93 -3.72 -17.90
C ASP A 150 -14.37 -4.38 -16.63
N ASP A 151 -15.25 -4.84 -15.75
CA ASP A 151 -14.90 -5.40 -14.44
C ASP A 151 -14.78 -6.94 -14.41
N GLN A 152 -14.91 -7.64 -15.54
CA GLN A 152 -14.98 -9.10 -15.58
C GLN A 152 -13.79 -9.77 -14.87
N ARG A 153 -12.56 -9.28 -15.09
CA ARG A 153 -11.38 -9.86 -14.45
C ARG A 153 -11.42 -9.75 -12.93
N PHE A 154 -11.92 -8.62 -12.44
CA PHE A 154 -12.07 -8.37 -11.01
C PHE A 154 -13.23 -9.19 -10.42
N ALA A 155 -14.35 -9.28 -11.13
CA ALA A 155 -15.49 -10.13 -10.74
C ALA A 155 -15.08 -11.61 -10.66
N GLU A 156 -14.34 -12.11 -11.67
CA GLU A 156 -13.79 -13.46 -11.68
C GLU A 156 -12.81 -13.71 -10.52
N TYR A 157 -11.93 -12.74 -10.23
CA TYR A 157 -11.04 -12.80 -9.07
C TYR A 157 -11.81 -12.84 -7.76
N CYS A 158 -12.84 -12.01 -7.60
CA CYS A 158 -13.69 -12.05 -6.42
C CYS A 158 -14.39 -13.41 -6.30
N ALA A 159 -14.85 -14.00 -7.41
CA ALA A 159 -15.58 -15.28 -7.39
C ALA A 159 -14.69 -16.50 -7.11
N LYS A 160 -13.48 -16.56 -7.70
CA LYS A 160 -12.64 -17.76 -7.71
C LYS A 160 -11.28 -17.57 -7.02
N GLY A 161 -10.97 -16.36 -6.60
CA GLY A 161 -9.71 -16.01 -5.96
C GLY A 161 -9.59 -16.54 -4.53
N PRO A 162 -8.39 -16.47 -3.95
CA PRO A 162 -8.07 -17.10 -2.67
C PRO A 162 -8.58 -16.33 -1.44
N ILE A 163 -9.14 -15.13 -1.62
CA ILE A 163 -9.59 -14.27 -0.52
C ILE A 163 -11.00 -14.69 -0.09
N GLY A 164 -11.09 -15.47 0.98
CA GLY A 164 -12.35 -16.01 1.52
C GLY A 164 -13.52 -15.02 1.56
N PRO A 165 -13.41 -13.85 2.22
CA PRO A 165 -14.52 -12.89 2.33
C PRO A 165 -14.94 -12.27 1.00
N LEU A 166 -14.18 -12.43 -0.09
CA LEU A 166 -14.59 -12.04 -1.43
C LEU A 166 -15.28 -13.19 -2.17
N SER A 167 -14.71 -14.40 -2.12
CA SER A 167 -15.21 -15.57 -2.84
C SER A 167 -16.46 -16.19 -2.24
N SER A 168 -16.60 -16.14 -0.92
CA SER A 168 -17.79 -16.60 -0.21
C SER A 168 -18.86 -15.51 -0.04
N ALA A 169 -18.63 -14.28 -0.53
CA ALA A 169 -19.56 -13.19 -0.32
C ALA A 169 -20.89 -13.47 -1.02
N SER A 170 -21.99 -13.26 -0.31
CA SER A 170 -23.33 -13.30 -0.90
C SER A 170 -23.49 -12.18 -1.95
N ARG A 171 -22.86 -11.04 -1.66
CA ARG A 171 -22.86 -9.83 -2.47
C ARG A 171 -21.68 -8.94 -2.08
N LEU A 172 -21.16 -8.17 -3.02
CA LEU A 172 -20.08 -7.21 -2.83
C LEU A 172 -20.56 -5.79 -3.14
N ILE A 173 -20.25 -4.84 -2.25
CA ILE A 173 -20.36 -3.40 -2.54
C ILE A 173 -18.95 -2.82 -2.47
N VAL A 174 -18.41 -2.47 -3.63
CA VAL A 174 -17.03 -2.07 -3.82
C VAL A 174 -16.93 -0.56 -3.92
N GLN A 175 -15.99 0.02 -3.19
CA GLN A 175 -15.72 1.44 -3.27
C GLN A 175 -15.13 1.79 -4.64
N ASP A 176 -15.84 2.65 -5.38
CA ASP A 176 -15.34 3.27 -6.60
C ASP A 176 -15.58 4.78 -6.54
N LEU A 177 -14.53 5.56 -6.82
CA LEU A 177 -14.58 7.02 -6.80
C LEU A 177 -14.88 7.60 -8.18
N THR A 178 -14.78 6.80 -9.24
CA THR A 178 -14.82 7.27 -10.64
C THR A 178 -16.13 6.97 -11.34
N HIS A 179 -16.86 5.91 -10.95
CA HIS A 179 -18.10 5.45 -11.57
C HIS A 179 -17.96 5.23 -13.08
N LYS A 180 -16.88 4.56 -13.52
CA LYS A 180 -16.62 4.29 -14.94
C LYS A 180 -16.57 2.79 -15.19
N GLY A 181 -17.28 2.32 -16.21
CA GLY A 181 -17.16 0.96 -16.74
C GLY A 181 -18.48 0.20 -16.86
N SER A 182 -18.41 -0.98 -17.48
CA SER A 182 -19.46 -2.01 -17.52
C SER A 182 -19.38 -2.93 -16.30
N TYR A 183 -20.53 -3.53 -15.98
CA TYR A 183 -20.70 -4.43 -14.84
C TYR A 183 -21.05 -5.83 -15.35
N SER A 184 -20.21 -6.81 -15.00
CA SER A 184 -20.29 -8.19 -15.51
C SER A 184 -21.02 -9.16 -14.58
N ASP A 185 -21.06 -8.90 -13.26
CA ASP A 185 -21.64 -9.82 -12.26
C ASP A 185 -22.68 -9.09 -11.39
N ALA A 186 -23.89 -9.66 -11.33
CA ALA A 186 -25.00 -9.12 -10.54
C ALA A 186 -24.71 -9.07 -9.04
N ARG A 187 -23.76 -9.85 -8.51
CA ARG A 187 -23.34 -9.81 -7.10
C ARG A 187 -22.50 -8.58 -6.77
N LEU A 188 -21.93 -7.90 -7.76
CA LEU A 188 -21.14 -6.70 -7.55
C LEU A 188 -21.98 -5.43 -7.68
N SER A 189 -21.61 -4.42 -6.91
CA SER A 189 -22.17 -3.08 -6.99
C SER A 189 -21.08 -2.08 -6.63
N TYR A 190 -21.02 -0.96 -7.34
CA TYR A 190 -19.97 0.03 -7.16
C TYR A 190 -20.56 1.32 -6.59
N ALA A 191 -19.97 1.81 -5.51
CA ALA A 191 -20.46 3.01 -4.83
C ALA A 191 -19.31 3.79 -4.20
N ARG A 192 -19.34 5.12 -4.32
CA ARG A 192 -18.41 5.99 -3.60
C ARG A 192 -18.39 5.77 -2.09
N HIS A 193 -19.56 5.46 -1.52
CA HIS A 193 -19.77 5.18 -0.11
C HIS A 193 -20.51 3.84 0.06
N PRO A 194 -19.79 2.69 0.14
CA PRO A 194 -20.40 1.36 0.20
C PRO A 194 -21.50 1.20 1.26
N PHE A 195 -21.31 1.76 2.45
CA PHE A 195 -22.30 1.68 3.53
C PHE A 195 -23.57 2.50 3.26
N VAL A 196 -23.50 3.59 2.47
CA VAL A 196 -24.69 4.35 2.06
C VAL A 196 -25.50 3.55 1.06
N GLN A 197 -24.84 2.89 0.12
CA GLN A 197 -25.51 1.99 -0.82
C GLN A 197 -26.21 0.85 -0.07
N LEU A 198 -25.50 0.21 0.86
CA LEU A 198 -26.08 -0.84 1.72
C LEU A 198 -27.30 -0.32 2.50
N ALA A 199 -27.23 0.88 3.06
CA ALA A 199 -28.34 1.49 3.79
C ALA A 199 -29.60 1.69 2.91
N ARG A 200 -29.43 2.15 1.67
CA ARG A 200 -30.54 2.36 0.72
C ARG A 200 -31.22 1.05 0.31
N GLU A 201 -30.48 -0.06 0.34
CA GLU A 201 -30.96 -1.40 -0.02
C GLU A 201 -31.39 -2.23 1.19
N THR A 202 -31.20 -1.71 2.41
CA THR A 202 -31.61 -2.37 3.66
C THR A 202 -33.06 -2.05 3.98
N ARG A 203 -33.86 -3.07 4.32
CA ARG A 203 -35.17 -2.88 4.93
C ARG A 203 -35.08 -2.93 6.45
N LEU A 204 -35.14 -1.76 7.06
CA LEU A 204 -35.40 -1.63 8.49
C LEU A 204 -36.89 -1.50 8.76
N SER A 205 -37.37 -2.14 9.83
CA SER A 205 -38.71 -1.91 10.35
C SER A 205 -38.88 -0.47 10.83
N TRP A 206 -40.12 0.00 10.91
CA TRP A 206 -40.39 1.37 11.34
C TRP A 206 -39.83 1.70 12.75
N PRO A 207 -39.95 0.84 13.78
CA PRO A 207 -39.32 1.08 15.07
C PRO A 207 -37.79 1.19 15.00
N GLU A 208 -37.13 0.37 14.18
CA GLU A 208 -35.68 0.42 13.99
C GLU A 208 -35.25 1.73 13.31
N ARG A 209 -36.01 2.20 12.31
CA ARG A 209 -35.76 3.48 11.64
C ARG A 209 -35.87 4.66 12.62
N LEU A 210 -36.90 4.69 13.44
CA LEU A 210 -37.06 5.73 14.47
C LEU A 210 -35.94 5.68 15.51
N SER A 211 -35.57 4.48 15.97
CA SER A 211 -34.45 4.28 16.90
C SER A 211 -33.14 4.78 16.31
N LEU A 212 -32.86 4.47 15.05
CA LEU A 212 -31.69 4.96 14.32
C LEU A 212 -31.70 6.48 14.20
N LEU A 213 -32.82 7.07 13.75
CA LEU A 213 -32.94 8.52 13.63
C LEU A 213 -32.72 9.21 14.97
N GLY A 214 -33.37 8.75 16.05
CA GLY A 214 -33.18 9.29 17.39
C GLY A 214 -31.74 9.21 17.88
N ARG A 215 -31.07 8.05 17.68
CA ARG A 215 -29.64 7.89 18.00
C ARG A 215 -28.75 8.84 17.20
N HIS A 216 -29.07 9.06 15.92
CA HIS A 216 -28.32 9.96 15.03
C HIS A 216 -28.48 11.44 15.39
N LEU A 217 -29.69 11.85 15.77
CA LEU A 217 -29.98 13.22 16.20
C LEU A 217 -29.28 13.60 17.51
N ILE A 218 -28.92 12.63 18.36
CA ILE A 218 -28.18 12.85 19.61
C ILE A 218 -26.65 12.97 19.36
N ILE A 219 -26.14 12.53 18.21
CA ILE A 219 -24.69 12.55 17.92
C ILE A 219 -24.06 13.94 18.01
N PRO A 220 -24.66 15.04 17.52
CA PRO A 220 -24.07 16.37 17.67
C PRO A 220 -23.80 16.73 19.13
N ALA A 221 -24.74 16.45 20.04
CA ALA A 221 -24.55 16.69 21.48
C ALA A 221 -23.41 15.83 22.05
N ARG A 222 -23.33 14.55 21.66
CA ARG A 222 -22.24 13.65 22.07
C ARG A 222 -20.87 14.09 21.54
N TYR A 223 -20.83 14.60 20.32
CA TYR A 223 -19.61 15.10 19.69
C TYR A 223 -19.11 16.36 20.40
N VAL A 224 -20.00 17.33 20.65
CA VAL A 224 -19.67 18.55 21.42
C VAL A 224 -19.19 18.18 22.83
N TRP A 225 -19.88 17.27 23.51
CA TRP A 225 -19.47 16.79 24.83
C TRP A 225 -18.09 16.11 24.81
N GLY A 226 -17.81 15.30 23.79
CA GLY A 226 -16.51 14.70 23.57
C GLY A 226 -15.41 15.76 23.44
N ILE A 227 -15.64 16.80 22.65
CA ILE A 227 -14.68 17.92 22.48
C ILE A 227 -14.46 18.69 23.79
N VAL A 228 -15.52 18.97 24.54
CA VAL A 228 -15.43 19.68 25.83
C VAL A 228 -14.55 18.90 26.82
N ARG A 229 -14.68 17.57 26.87
CA ARG A 229 -13.84 16.72 27.73
C ARG A 229 -12.41 16.58 27.20
N CYS A 230 -12.28 16.37 25.89
CA CYS A 230 -11.00 16.22 25.22
C CYS A 230 -11.08 16.80 23.81
N ARG A 231 -10.54 18.02 23.65
CA ARG A 231 -10.49 18.77 22.39
C ARG A 231 -10.06 17.93 21.18
N HIS A 232 -9.13 17.00 21.38
CA HIS A 232 -8.54 16.17 20.32
C HIS A 232 -9.54 15.19 19.71
N LEU A 233 -10.64 14.87 20.40
CA LEU A 233 -11.73 14.07 19.85
C LEU A 233 -12.43 14.75 18.67
N ALA A 234 -12.24 16.07 18.47
CA ALA A 234 -12.67 16.76 17.26
C ALA A 234 -12.08 16.12 15.98
N LEU A 235 -10.87 15.55 16.06
CA LEU A 235 -10.22 14.91 14.90
C LEU A 235 -10.93 13.63 14.44
N LEU A 236 -11.85 13.09 15.25
CA LEU A 236 -12.68 11.93 14.97
C LEU A 236 -14.08 12.32 14.44
N SER A 237 -14.23 13.51 13.87
CA SER A 237 -15.47 14.05 13.28
C SER A 237 -16.27 13.00 12.48
N ARG A 238 -15.61 12.33 11.53
CA ARG A 238 -16.24 11.35 10.65
C ARG A 238 -16.71 10.11 11.40
N ASP A 239 -15.91 9.64 12.36
CA ASP A 239 -16.24 8.49 13.19
C ASP A 239 -17.54 8.74 13.98
N TYR A 240 -17.73 9.93 14.55
CA TYR A 240 -18.98 10.31 15.21
C TYR A 240 -20.16 10.35 14.23
N ALA A 241 -19.97 11.01 13.08
CA ALA A 241 -21.04 11.25 12.12
C ALA A 241 -21.66 9.97 11.56
N VAL A 242 -20.87 8.93 11.30
CA VAL A 242 -21.36 7.71 10.62
C VAL A 242 -21.66 6.54 11.56
N ALA A 243 -21.23 6.61 12.82
CA ALA A 243 -21.34 5.49 13.77
C ALA A 243 -22.78 4.95 13.96
N PRO A 244 -23.84 5.77 14.12
CA PRO A 244 -25.19 5.25 14.32
C PRO A 244 -25.69 4.40 13.15
N LEU A 245 -25.42 4.86 11.92
CA LEU A 245 -25.84 4.19 10.69
C LEU A 245 -25.19 2.80 10.60
N LEU A 246 -23.87 2.74 10.71
CA LEU A 246 -23.15 1.46 10.64
C LEU A 246 -23.53 0.51 11.78
N ALA A 247 -23.70 1.02 12.99
CA ALA A 247 -24.15 0.20 14.11
C ALA A 247 -25.59 -0.34 13.90
N ALA A 248 -26.46 0.38 13.17
CA ALA A 248 -27.78 -0.12 12.82
C ALA A 248 -27.74 -1.18 11.71
N LEU A 249 -26.89 -1.00 10.70
CA LEU A 249 -26.68 -1.99 9.64
C LEU A 249 -26.10 -3.30 10.20
N ASP A 250 -25.14 -3.21 11.12
CA ASP A 250 -24.57 -4.35 11.83
C ASP A 250 -25.62 -5.08 12.67
N ARG A 251 -26.38 -4.37 13.51
CA ARG A 251 -27.47 -4.98 14.31
C ARG A 251 -28.56 -5.64 13.46
N ALA A 252 -28.81 -5.11 12.26
CA ALA A 252 -29.74 -5.68 11.31
C ALA A 252 -29.15 -6.86 10.50
N GLY A 253 -27.91 -7.27 10.78
CA GLY A 253 -27.23 -8.38 10.11
C GLY A 253 -26.92 -8.12 8.63
N GLN A 254 -26.82 -6.85 8.22
CA GLN A 254 -26.68 -6.46 6.81
C GLN A 254 -25.21 -6.39 6.35
N ILE A 255 -24.28 -6.32 7.30
CA ILE A 255 -22.85 -6.33 7.00
C ILE A 255 -22.36 -7.76 7.17
N GLU A 256 -21.90 -8.37 6.08
CA GLU A 256 -21.33 -9.73 6.11
C GLU A 256 -19.87 -9.68 6.56
N ALA A 257 -19.07 -8.85 5.88
CA ALA A 257 -17.68 -8.59 6.22
C ALA A 257 -17.27 -7.21 5.70
N ILE A 258 -16.13 -6.71 6.17
CA ILE A 258 -15.51 -5.49 5.66
C ILE A 258 -14.08 -5.80 5.24
N VAL A 259 -13.78 -5.51 3.97
CA VAL A 259 -12.46 -5.71 3.38
C VAL A 259 -11.82 -4.35 3.13
N PHE A 260 -10.71 -4.10 3.80
CA PHE A 260 -9.78 -3.01 3.51
C PHE A 260 -8.63 -3.51 2.64
N THR A 261 -7.96 -2.61 1.95
CA THR A 261 -6.68 -2.90 1.30
C THR A 261 -5.55 -2.07 1.92
N ASN A 262 -4.32 -2.30 1.47
CA ASN A 262 -3.18 -1.44 1.85
C ASN A 262 -3.33 0.03 1.44
N SER A 263 -4.36 0.44 0.70
CA SER A 263 -4.70 1.87 0.55
C SER A 263 -5.38 2.45 1.79
N ASN A 264 -5.87 1.62 2.71
CA ASN A 264 -6.62 2.01 3.91
C ASN A 264 -5.95 1.61 5.23
N TYR A 265 -4.67 1.18 5.24
CA TYR A 265 -4.01 0.78 6.49
C TYR A 265 -4.01 1.91 7.55
N SER A 266 -3.96 3.17 7.11
CA SER A 266 -3.97 4.36 7.97
C SER A 266 -5.37 4.81 8.38
N ILE A 267 -6.42 4.24 7.79
CA ILE A 267 -7.80 4.67 7.95
C ILE A 267 -8.66 3.45 8.30
N GLN A 268 -8.74 3.14 9.59
CA GLN A 268 -9.64 2.13 10.13
C GLN A 268 -10.50 2.79 11.20
N PRO A 269 -11.68 3.30 10.84
CA PRO A 269 -12.50 4.11 11.72
C PRO A 269 -12.95 3.37 13.00
N LEU A 270 -13.43 4.11 13.99
CA LEU A 270 -13.95 3.56 15.25
C LEU A 270 -15.02 2.50 15.00
N TRP A 271 -15.91 2.70 14.02
CA TRP A 271 -16.94 1.71 13.73
C TRP A 271 -16.39 0.35 13.30
N ALA A 272 -15.18 0.29 12.71
CA ALA A 272 -14.52 -0.97 12.34
C ALA A 272 -13.87 -1.67 13.56
N ARG A 273 -13.75 -0.95 14.68
CA ARG A 273 -13.07 -1.37 15.92
C ARG A 273 -14.02 -1.52 17.10
N ALA A 274 -15.21 -0.92 16.99
CA ALA A 274 -16.28 -0.99 17.98
C ALA A 274 -16.77 -2.44 18.13
N PRO A 275 -17.48 -2.76 19.23
CA PRO A 275 -18.22 -4.02 19.32
C PRO A 275 -19.11 -4.21 18.09
N ARG A 276 -18.88 -5.30 17.35
CA ARG A 276 -19.48 -5.58 16.04
C ARG A 276 -19.70 -7.08 15.84
N THR A 277 -20.59 -7.45 14.92
CA THR A 277 -20.87 -8.86 14.60
C THR A 277 -20.17 -9.35 13.34
N TYR A 278 -19.83 -8.45 12.41
CA TYR A 278 -19.10 -8.78 11.18
C TYR A 278 -17.59 -8.83 11.42
N ALA A 279 -16.85 -9.54 10.55
CA ALA A 279 -15.39 -9.56 10.54
C ALA A 279 -14.79 -8.46 9.65
N THR A 280 -13.56 -8.04 9.97
CA THR A 280 -12.76 -7.07 9.22
C THR A 280 -11.49 -7.72 8.69
N HIS A 281 -11.16 -7.39 7.45
CA HIS A 281 -10.05 -7.98 6.72
C HIS A 281 -9.17 -6.91 6.11
N MET A 282 -7.87 -7.18 6.00
CA MET A 282 -6.90 -6.37 5.27
C MET A 282 -6.25 -7.19 4.17
N VAL A 283 -6.55 -6.87 2.92
CA VAL A 283 -5.94 -7.51 1.74
C VAL A 283 -4.74 -6.68 1.28
N TRP A 284 -3.55 -7.26 1.40
CA TRP A 284 -2.33 -6.63 0.93
C TRP A 284 -2.12 -6.96 -0.55
N TYR A 285 -2.20 -5.98 -1.44
CA TYR A 285 -1.85 -6.13 -2.85
C TYR A 285 -0.43 -5.62 -3.17
N SER A 286 0.35 -5.30 -2.14
CA SER A 286 1.75 -4.91 -2.25
C SER A 286 2.47 -5.16 -0.92
N GLN A 287 3.76 -5.50 -1.00
CA GLN A 287 4.65 -5.68 0.15
C GLN A 287 5.67 -4.55 0.32
N ASN A 288 5.44 -3.40 -0.31
CA ASN A 288 6.33 -2.22 -0.26
C ASN A 288 6.25 -1.49 1.10
N VAL A 289 6.03 -2.25 2.17
CA VAL A 289 5.83 -1.82 3.54
C VAL A 289 6.99 -2.21 4.44
N ILE A 290 7.82 -3.15 3.97
CA ILE A 290 9.09 -3.49 4.58
C ILE A 290 10.07 -2.36 4.22
N PRO A 291 10.61 -1.62 5.22
CA PRO A 291 11.48 -0.49 4.95
C PRO A 291 12.78 -0.94 4.27
N PHE A 292 13.35 -0.06 3.45
CA PHE A 292 14.72 -0.25 3.00
C PHE A 292 15.70 -0.06 4.16
N VAL A 293 16.75 -0.88 4.20
CA VAL A 293 17.87 -0.70 5.11
C VAL A 293 19.11 -0.48 4.26
N MET A 294 19.73 0.68 4.41
CA MET A 294 20.98 0.98 3.70
C MET A 294 22.17 0.40 4.47
N LYS A 295 23.29 0.16 3.81
CA LYS A 295 24.53 -0.34 4.43
C LYS A 295 25.03 0.60 5.52
N ALA A 296 24.82 1.91 5.35
CA ALA A 296 25.15 2.96 6.31
C ALA A 296 24.23 2.98 7.54
N ASP A 297 23.07 2.31 7.48
CA ASP A 297 22.10 2.29 8.56
C ASP A 297 22.27 1.02 9.42
N ASP A 298 22.22 1.18 10.74
CA ASP A 298 22.25 0.09 11.72
C ASP A 298 20.85 -0.28 12.24
N PHE A 299 19.81 0.46 11.82
CA PHE A 299 18.43 0.26 12.23
C PHE A 299 17.47 0.22 11.04
N ALA A 300 16.24 -0.21 11.32
CA ALA A 300 15.09 -0.13 10.41
C ALA A 300 13.94 0.58 11.13
N ALA A 301 13.12 1.31 10.39
CA ALA A 301 11.94 1.96 10.94
C ALA A 301 10.74 1.74 10.03
N ASP A 302 9.70 1.14 10.60
CA ASP A 302 8.43 0.92 9.91
C ASP A 302 7.66 2.24 9.78
N LEU A 303 6.69 2.25 8.88
CA LEU A 303 5.77 3.38 8.82
C LEU A 303 5.00 3.49 10.15
N PRO A 304 4.98 4.65 10.83
CA PRO A 304 4.43 4.79 12.18
C PRO A 304 2.96 4.35 12.34
N ASN A 305 2.18 4.37 11.26
CA ASN A 305 0.77 3.94 11.26
C ASN A 305 0.57 2.43 11.42
N TYR A 306 1.57 1.59 11.09
CA TYR A 306 1.38 0.13 11.05
C TYR A 306 1.08 -0.48 12.42
N ARG A 307 1.69 0.03 13.49
CA ARG A 307 1.40 -0.45 14.86
C ARG A 307 -0.02 -0.13 15.34
N TYR A 308 -0.76 0.73 14.65
CA TYR A 308 -2.15 1.09 14.97
C TYR A 308 -3.17 0.43 14.04
N MET A 309 -2.72 -0.48 13.17
CA MET A 309 -3.64 -1.31 12.40
C MET A 309 -4.45 -2.23 13.32
N GLN A 310 -5.74 -2.35 13.03
CA GLN A 310 -6.69 -3.17 13.76
C GLN A 310 -7.69 -3.75 12.75
N VAL A 311 -7.47 -5.00 12.39
CA VAL A 311 -8.38 -5.86 11.62
C VAL A 311 -8.29 -7.29 12.19
N ASP A 312 -9.26 -8.15 11.87
CA ASP A 312 -9.28 -9.52 12.40
C ASP A 312 -8.37 -10.46 11.60
N THR A 313 -8.27 -10.26 10.28
CA THR A 313 -7.48 -11.12 9.39
C THR A 313 -6.73 -10.33 8.33
N HIS A 314 -5.46 -10.62 8.15
CA HIS A 314 -4.65 -10.13 7.03
C HIS A 314 -4.53 -11.21 5.95
N TRP A 315 -4.56 -10.79 4.68
CA TRP A 315 -4.31 -11.65 3.52
C TRP A 315 -3.04 -11.16 2.82
N VAL A 316 -1.99 -11.96 2.85
CA VAL A 316 -0.62 -11.59 2.42
C VAL A 316 -0.07 -12.54 1.37
N TRP A 317 0.98 -12.12 0.65
CA TRP A 317 1.47 -12.93 -0.47
C TRP A 317 2.42 -14.05 -0.06
N THR A 318 3.19 -13.86 1.02
CA THR A 318 4.31 -14.73 1.39
C THR A 318 4.39 -14.95 2.90
N GLU A 319 5.09 -16.01 3.31
CA GLU A 319 5.22 -16.40 4.72
C GLU A 319 6.11 -15.44 5.52
N GLY A 320 7.17 -14.90 4.94
CA GLY A 320 8.00 -13.88 5.59
C GLY A 320 7.28 -12.55 5.73
N PHE A 321 6.40 -12.16 4.80
CA PHE A 321 5.56 -10.98 5.03
C PHE A 321 4.52 -11.24 6.13
N ARG A 322 3.96 -12.45 6.22
CA ARG A 322 3.17 -12.88 7.37
C ARG A 322 3.95 -12.73 8.68
N ARG A 323 5.17 -13.28 8.76
CA ARG A 323 6.05 -13.14 9.95
C ARG A 323 6.33 -11.69 10.30
N TYR A 324 6.73 -10.88 9.31
CA TYR A 324 6.99 -9.45 9.48
C TYR A 324 5.79 -8.72 10.11
N LEU A 325 4.58 -8.95 9.59
CA LEU A 325 3.38 -8.34 10.13
C LEU A 325 3.08 -8.82 11.55
N LEU A 326 3.19 -10.12 11.84
CA LEU A 326 2.90 -10.67 13.17
C LEU A 326 3.91 -10.22 14.24
N GLU A 327 5.19 -10.04 13.86
CA GLU A 327 6.25 -9.58 14.77
C GLU A 327 6.19 -8.07 15.05
N ARG A 328 5.76 -7.26 14.07
CA ARG A 328 5.80 -5.78 14.15
C ARG A 328 4.43 -5.14 14.38
N GLY A 329 3.36 -5.76 13.90
CA GLY A 329 1.99 -5.31 14.08
C GLY A 329 1.50 -5.73 15.46
N GLY A 330 1.72 -4.90 16.48
CA GLY A 330 1.53 -5.23 17.90
C GLY A 330 0.14 -5.69 18.39
N ARG A 331 -0.82 -5.99 17.49
CA ARG A 331 -2.16 -6.53 17.79
C ARG A 331 -2.74 -7.46 16.72
N LEU A 332 -1.93 -7.95 15.78
CA LEU A 332 -2.47 -8.79 14.69
C LEU A 332 -2.88 -10.17 15.21
N GLN A 333 -4.11 -10.58 14.90
CA GLN A 333 -4.68 -11.83 15.40
C GLN A 333 -4.51 -12.99 14.40
N CYS A 334 -4.59 -12.70 13.10
CA CYS A 334 -4.45 -13.71 12.05
C CYS A 334 -3.89 -13.12 10.76
N ALA A 335 -3.04 -13.89 10.08
CA ALA A 335 -2.52 -13.57 8.75
C ALA A 335 -2.44 -14.86 7.91
N GLU A 336 -3.08 -14.83 6.75
CA GLU A 336 -3.20 -15.93 5.79
C GLU A 336 -2.36 -15.66 4.55
N VAL A 337 -1.61 -16.66 4.10
CA VAL A 337 -0.77 -16.57 2.89
C VAL A 337 -1.57 -17.04 1.68
N VAL A 338 -1.79 -16.13 0.72
CA VAL A 338 -2.65 -16.36 -0.46
C VAL A 338 -1.93 -16.20 -1.79
N GLY A 339 -0.62 -15.96 -1.77
CA GLY A 339 0.14 -15.64 -2.98
C GLY A 339 -0.16 -14.23 -3.51
N PRO A 340 0.34 -13.90 -4.72
CA PRO A 340 0.19 -12.57 -5.28
C PRO A 340 -1.26 -12.13 -5.50
N VAL A 341 -1.62 -10.96 -4.98
CA VAL A 341 -2.94 -10.34 -5.15
C VAL A 341 -2.87 -9.27 -6.23
N MET A 342 -3.23 -9.65 -7.46
CA MET A 342 -3.24 -8.76 -8.63
C MET A 342 -4.63 -8.21 -8.99
N TRP A 343 -5.68 -8.62 -8.27
CA TRP A 343 -7.10 -8.34 -8.58
C TRP A 343 -7.60 -8.94 -9.90
N TYR A 344 -6.83 -9.88 -10.46
CA TYR A 344 -7.21 -10.76 -11.56
C TYR A 344 -6.49 -12.10 -11.37
N LEU A 345 -7.06 -13.17 -11.93
CA LEU A 345 -6.47 -14.50 -11.87
C LEU A 345 -5.39 -14.65 -12.96
N PRO A 346 -4.37 -15.50 -12.74
CA PRO A 346 -3.46 -15.90 -13.80
C PRO A 346 -4.26 -16.52 -14.97
N GLY A 347 -4.04 -16.02 -16.18
CA GLY A 347 -4.55 -16.67 -17.39
C GLY A 347 -3.87 -18.02 -17.66
N THR A 348 -4.25 -18.70 -18.74
CA THR A 348 -3.55 -19.91 -19.19
C THR A 348 -2.11 -19.58 -19.55
N LEU A 349 -1.16 -20.09 -18.76
CA LEU A 349 0.26 -19.84 -18.95
C LEU A 349 0.84 -20.88 -19.90
N GLY A 350 1.23 -20.44 -21.11
CA GLY A 350 2.05 -21.23 -22.01
C GLY A 350 3.53 -20.99 -21.73
N LYS A 351 4.33 -22.06 -21.63
CA LYS A 351 5.78 -21.92 -21.65
C LYS A 351 6.24 -21.81 -23.10
N ASN A 352 6.62 -20.61 -23.52
CA ASN A 352 7.29 -20.41 -24.79
C ASN A 352 8.77 -20.79 -24.62
N VAL A 353 9.12 -22.02 -25.03
CA VAL A 353 10.51 -22.46 -25.09
C VAL A 353 11.14 -21.83 -26.33
N THR A 354 11.80 -20.68 -26.17
CA THR A 354 12.53 -20.00 -27.26
C THR A 354 14.03 -20.17 -27.11
N ALA A 355 14.75 -20.29 -28.23
CA ALA A 355 16.21 -20.29 -28.24
C ALA A 355 16.81 -18.99 -27.68
N SER A 356 16.12 -17.85 -27.83
CA SER A 356 16.54 -16.57 -27.25
C SER A 356 16.48 -16.57 -25.73
N PHE A 357 17.37 -15.81 -25.09
CA PHE A 357 17.34 -15.56 -23.64
C PHE A 357 16.56 -14.27 -23.34
N ASN A 358 15.38 -14.41 -22.72
CA ASN A 358 14.44 -13.32 -22.49
C ASN A 358 14.56 -12.83 -21.05
N VAL A 359 15.05 -11.60 -20.89
CA VAL A 359 15.14 -10.89 -19.60
C VAL A 359 13.94 -9.97 -19.46
N ALA A 360 13.07 -10.25 -18.48
CA ALA A 360 11.99 -9.34 -18.11
C ALA A 360 12.50 -8.34 -17.06
N VAL A 361 12.25 -7.06 -17.28
CA VAL A 361 12.71 -5.98 -16.41
C VAL A 361 11.51 -5.22 -15.85
N PHE A 362 11.49 -5.05 -14.54
CA PHE A 362 10.49 -4.22 -13.86
C PHE A 362 11.16 -3.10 -13.08
N ASP A 363 10.86 -1.88 -13.50
CA ASP A 363 11.22 -0.67 -12.77
C ASP A 363 10.12 -0.22 -11.79
N VAL A 364 10.50 0.75 -10.96
CA VAL A 364 9.57 1.71 -10.37
C VAL A 364 9.84 3.02 -11.09
N THR A 365 8.91 3.44 -11.94
CA THR A 365 9.05 4.70 -12.69
C THR A 365 9.29 5.85 -11.70
N PRO A 366 10.47 6.51 -11.77
CA PRO A 366 10.84 7.51 -10.79
C PRO A 366 9.96 8.76 -10.94
N ILE A 367 9.57 9.32 -9.81
CA ILE A 367 9.03 10.67 -9.76
C ILE A 367 10.17 11.69 -9.72
N SER A 368 9.90 12.92 -10.16
CA SER A 368 10.86 14.01 -10.02
C SER A 368 11.20 14.28 -8.55
N ASP A 369 12.44 14.71 -8.29
CA ASP A 369 12.90 15.01 -6.92
C ASP A 369 12.03 16.08 -6.25
N ALA A 370 11.66 17.13 -7.00
CA ALA A 370 10.76 18.18 -6.53
C ALA A 370 9.39 17.62 -6.09
N TYR A 371 8.82 16.67 -6.85
CA TYR A 371 7.56 16.04 -6.47
C TYR A 371 7.74 15.08 -5.28
N ALA A 372 8.80 14.28 -5.26
CA ALA A 372 9.14 13.38 -4.15
C ALA A 372 9.21 14.14 -2.82
N GLU A 373 9.88 15.29 -2.81
CA GLU A 373 9.96 16.17 -1.65
C GLU A 373 8.58 16.74 -1.27
N SER A 374 7.77 17.14 -2.24
CA SER A 374 6.43 17.70 -1.99
C SER A 374 5.49 16.72 -1.29
N ILE A 375 5.71 15.41 -1.49
CA ILE A 375 4.95 14.34 -0.85
C ILE A 375 5.69 13.73 0.35
N GLY A 376 6.84 14.29 0.76
CA GLY A 376 7.59 13.87 1.92
C GLY A 376 8.34 12.54 1.76
N LEU A 377 8.89 12.26 0.58
CA LEU A 377 9.84 11.16 0.40
C LEU A 377 11.28 11.68 0.54
N LEU A 378 11.91 11.38 1.68
CA LEU A 378 13.28 11.77 1.99
C LEU A 378 14.28 10.70 1.57
N GLY A 379 15.34 11.12 0.87
CA GLY A 379 16.37 10.19 0.38
C GLY A 379 15.72 9.02 -0.38
N ASN A 380 14.77 9.32 -1.26
CA ASN A 380 13.98 8.31 -1.94
C ASN A 380 14.90 7.37 -2.74
N TYR A 381 14.96 6.09 -2.39
CA TYR A 381 15.74 5.10 -3.13
C TYR A 381 15.29 5.00 -4.59
N TYR A 382 13.98 5.11 -4.84
CA TYR A 382 13.40 5.11 -6.20
C TYR A 382 13.50 6.48 -6.89
N CYS A 383 14.62 7.19 -6.71
CA CYS A 383 14.88 8.46 -7.38
C CYS A 383 15.36 8.26 -8.84
N PRO A 384 15.36 9.32 -9.66
CA PRO A 384 15.73 9.24 -11.06
C PRO A 384 17.12 8.65 -11.30
N SER A 385 18.11 9.02 -10.48
CA SER A 385 19.49 8.51 -10.63
C SER A 385 19.56 7.00 -10.44
N THR A 386 18.86 6.45 -9.44
CA THR A 386 18.83 5.01 -9.18
C THR A 386 18.12 4.27 -10.31
N ALA A 387 16.98 4.77 -10.77
CA ALA A 387 16.21 4.13 -11.84
C ALA A 387 16.96 4.15 -13.20
N ILE A 388 17.69 5.24 -13.50
CA ILE A 388 18.55 5.33 -14.67
C ILE A 388 19.70 4.31 -14.56
N GLY A 389 20.44 4.31 -13.44
CA GLY A 389 21.53 3.37 -13.21
C GLY A 389 21.06 1.90 -13.28
N PHE A 390 19.89 1.61 -12.72
CA PHE A 390 19.26 0.29 -12.80
C PHE A 390 19.08 -0.17 -14.25
N LEU A 391 18.47 0.65 -15.11
CA LEU A 391 18.23 0.26 -16.51
C LEU A 391 19.54 0.16 -17.30
N GLU A 392 20.44 1.13 -17.15
CA GLU A 392 21.71 1.13 -17.86
C GLU A 392 22.58 -0.07 -17.50
N ASP A 393 22.66 -0.43 -16.22
CA ASP A 393 23.47 -1.57 -15.78
C ASP A 393 22.87 -2.91 -16.18
N VAL A 394 21.53 -3.03 -16.25
CA VAL A 394 20.88 -4.20 -16.87
C VAL A 394 21.27 -4.31 -18.35
N LEU A 395 21.29 -3.20 -19.09
CA LEU A 395 21.71 -3.19 -20.49
C LEU A 395 23.19 -3.53 -20.66
N LYS A 396 24.07 -3.03 -19.78
CA LYS A 396 25.50 -3.39 -19.78
C LYS A 396 25.69 -4.88 -19.49
N ALA A 397 25.05 -5.42 -18.45
CA ALA A 397 25.16 -6.83 -18.07
C ALA A 397 24.66 -7.76 -19.19
N THR A 398 23.54 -7.40 -19.84
CA THR A 398 23.02 -8.18 -20.97
C THR A 398 23.87 -8.04 -22.24
N ALA A 399 24.53 -6.91 -22.47
CA ALA A 399 25.50 -6.74 -23.55
C ALA A 399 26.72 -7.66 -23.38
N VAL A 400 27.24 -7.78 -22.14
CA VAL A 400 28.31 -8.75 -21.83
C VAL A 400 27.85 -10.18 -22.13
N LEU A 401 26.62 -10.53 -21.75
CA LEU A 401 26.06 -11.86 -22.02
C LEU A 401 25.94 -12.16 -23.52
N ARG A 402 25.55 -11.18 -24.35
CA ARG A 402 25.50 -11.35 -25.82
C ARG A 402 26.86 -11.63 -26.44
N GLY A 403 27.93 -11.13 -25.82
CA GLY A 403 29.32 -11.42 -26.23
C GLY A 403 29.77 -12.86 -25.95
N LEU A 404 29.07 -13.56 -25.05
CA LEU A 404 29.28 -14.98 -24.78
C LEU A 404 28.40 -15.78 -25.76
N ASP A 405 28.96 -16.76 -26.48
CA ASP A 405 28.22 -17.78 -27.25
C ASP A 405 27.17 -17.31 -28.28
N ALA A 406 27.27 -16.09 -28.84
CA ALA A 406 26.31 -15.55 -29.81
C ALA A 406 24.84 -15.63 -29.35
N VAL A 407 24.61 -15.40 -28.05
CA VAL A 407 23.27 -15.49 -27.45
C VAL A 407 22.38 -14.36 -27.94
N GLU A 408 21.25 -14.71 -28.53
CA GLU A 408 20.16 -13.75 -28.76
C GLU A 408 19.52 -13.40 -27.40
N CYS A 409 20.01 -12.35 -26.74
CA CYS A 409 19.47 -11.86 -25.47
C CYS A 409 18.52 -10.68 -25.68
N LYS A 410 17.25 -10.83 -25.29
CA LYS A 410 16.17 -9.83 -25.41
C LYS A 410 15.85 -9.23 -24.05
N VAL A 411 15.78 -7.90 -23.98
CA VAL A 411 15.38 -7.17 -22.76
C VAL A 411 13.98 -6.62 -22.96
N ASN A 412 13.03 -7.06 -22.13
CA ASN A 412 11.64 -6.59 -22.16
C ASN A 412 11.38 -5.77 -20.91
N LEU A 413 11.08 -4.49 -21.06
CA LEU A 413 10.79 -3.58 -19.94
C LEU A 413 9.28 -3.43 -19.75
N LYS A 414 8.82 -3.49 -18.52
CA LYS A 414 7.43 -3.22 -18.17
C LYS A 414 7.32 -2.22 -17.01
N HIS A 415 6.68 -1.08 -17.28
CA HIS A 415 6.32 -0.12 -16.24
C HIS A 415 5.12 -0.59 -15.41
N LYS A 416 5.07 -0.14 -14.16
CA LYS A 416 3.97 -0.38 -13.23
C LYS A 416 2.69 0.39 -13.58
N ARG A 417 2.84 1.59 -14.17
CA ARG A 417 1.75 2.54 -14.45
C ARG A 417 2.05 3.31 -15.74
N GLN A 418 1.01 3.93 -16.31
CA GLN A 418 1.17 4.91 -17.37
C GLN A 418 1.95 6.13 -16.85
N TYR A 419 2.70 6.79 -17.75
CA TYR A 419 3.38 8.01 -17.40
C TYR A 419 2.42 9.13 -17.00
N SER A 420 2.88 9.96 -16.06
CA SER A 420 2.17 11.15 -15.60
C SER A 420 3.13 12.35 -15.55
N PRO A 421 2.63 13.60 -15.50
CA PRO A 421 3.48 14.79 -15.41
C PRO A 421 4.38 14.85 -14.16
N THR A 422 4.13 14.01 -13.16
CA THR A 422 4.93 13.93 -11.93
C THR A 422 6.18 13.06 -12.08
N HIS A 423 6.23 12.23 -13.12
CA HIS A 423 7.36 11.35 -13.40
C HIS A 423 8.56 12.12 -13.97
N ASP A 424 9.76 11.62 -13.71
CA ASP A 424 10.98 12.25 -14.18
C ASP A 424 11.14 12.11 -15.70
N ARG A 425 11.28 13.27 -16.37
CA ARG A 425 11.36 13.33 -17.82
C ARG A 425 12.63 12.70 -18.38
N ARG A 426 13.76 12.80 -17.67
CA ARG A 426 15.05 12.25 -18.13
C ARG A 426 14.97 10.73 -18.22
N TYR A 427 14.33 10.09 -17.24
CA TYR A 427 14.10 8.64 -17.27
C TYR A 427 13.19 8.22 -18.44
N ILE A 428 12.11 8.98 -18.68
CA ILE A 428 11.19 8.72 -19.80
C ILE A 428 11.91 8.83 -21.14
N GLU A 429 12.70 9.89 -21.34
CA GLU A 429 13.49 10.13 -22.55
C GLU A 429 14.55 9.03 -22.75
N LEU A 430 15.21 8.57 -21.68
CA LEU A 430 16.13 7.43 -21.73
C LEU A 430 15.41 6.16 -22.20
N VAL A 431 14.28 5.79 -21.60
CA VAL A 431 13.53 4.58 -21.99
C VAL A 431 13.09 4.65 -23.45
N ALA A 432 12.60 5.82 -23.89
CA ALA A 432 12.21 6.03 -25.28
C ALA A 432 13.39 5.81 -26.24
N SER A 433 14.54 6.46 -25.99
CA SER A 433 15.76 6.29 -26.80
C SER A 433 16.22 4.83 -26.83
N ARG A 434 16.27 4.13 -25.69
CA ARG A 434 16.67 2.72 -25.64
C ARG A 434 15.69 1.78 -26.36
N SER A 435 14.42 2.17 -26.41
CA SER A 435 13.41 1.44 -27.18
C SER A 435 13.54 1.69 -28.69
N GLU A 436 13.82 2.92 -29.10
CA GLU A 436 14.07 3.28 -30.51
C GLU A 436 15.33 2.60 -31.05
N ASP A 437 16.38 2.50 -30.23
CA ASP A 437 17.64 1.79 -30.55
C ASP A 437 17.47 0.25 -30.58
N GLY A 438 16.28 -0.28 -30.26
CA GLY A 438 16.01 -1.73 -30.21
C GLY A 438 16.71 -2.46 -29.05
N GLN A 439 17.33 -1.73 -28.12
CA GLN A 439 18.01 -2.31 -26.96
C GLN A 439 17.02 -2.82 -25.90
N VAL A 440 15.84 -2.19 -25.82
CA VAL A 440 14.74 -2.55 -24.93
C VAL A 440 13.46 -2.69 -25.74
N LYS A 441 12.69 -3.75 -25.48
CA LYS A 441 11.29 -3.85 -25.93
C LYS A 441 10.37 -3.37 -24.81
N LEU A 442 9.73 -2.22 -25.00
CA LEU A 442 8.79 -1.69 -24.03
C LEU A 442 7.41 -2.38 -24.14
N ALA A 443 6.98 -3.02 -23.06
CA ALA A 443 5.64 -3.58 -22.96
C ALA A 443 4.61 -2.55 -22.50
N PRO A 444 3.35 -2.63 -22.96
CA PRO A 444 2.27 -1.81 -22.42
C PRO A 444 2.15 -1.89 -20.90
N PHE A 445 1.87 -0.75 -20.25
CA PHE A 445 1.76 -0.69 -18.79
C PHE A 445 0.62 -1.56 -18.24
N ASN A 446 -0.40 -1.85 -19.05
CA ASN A 446 -1.54 -2.70 -18.71
C ASN A 446 -1.37 -4.18 -19.09
N THR A 447 -0.22 -4.59 -19.64
CA THR A 447 0.07 -6.01 -19.91
C THR A 447 -0.10 -6.87 -18.66
N ASP A 448 -0.72 -8.04 -18.83
CA ASP A 448 -0.84 -9.07 -17.79
C ASP A 448 0.54 -9.48 -17.27
N ILE A 449 0.77 -9.28 -15.98
CA ILE A 449 2.07 -9.51 -15.37
C ILE A 449 2.41 -11.01 -15.28
N TYR A 450 1.43 -11.89 -15.07
CA TYR A 450 1.66 -13.33 -15.00
C TYR A 450 2.16 -13.84 -16.34
N LYS A 451 1.50 -13.42 -17.42
CA LYS A 451 1.92 -13.76 -18.78
C LYS A 451 3.33 -13.20 -19.08
N PHE A 452 3.57 -11.93 -18.77
CA PHE A 452 4.85 -11.28 -19.03
C PHE A 452 6.01 -11.96 -18.30
N VAL A 453 5.80 -12.37 -17.04
CA VAL A 453 6.80 -13.12 -16.26
C VAL A 453 6.97 -14.54 -16.79
N ALA A 454 5.88 -15.25 -17.10
CA ALA A 454 5.93 -16.64 -17.58
C ALA A 454 6.64 -16.81 -18.94
N GLU A 455 6.67 -15.75 -19.76
CA GLU A 455 7.38 -15.72 -21.05
C GLU A 455 8.88 -15.38 -20.93
N SER A 456 9.36 -15.10 -19.72
CA SER A 456 10.77 -14.76 -19.46
C SER A 456 11.58 -15.94 -18.93
N ASP A 457 12.89 -15.90 -19.16
CA ASP A 457 13.84 -16.86 -18.59
C ASP A 457 14.37 -16.40 -17.23
N VAL A 458 14.42 -15.08 -17.03
CA VAL A 458 14.82 -14.43 -15.79
C VAL A 458 14.13 -13.08 -15.67
N VAL A 459 13.76 -12.74 -14.45
CA VAL A 459 13.19 -11.44 -14.10
C VAL A 459 14.22 -10.62 -13.33
N VAL A 460 14.56 -9.43 -13.80
CA VAL A 460 15.35 -8.46 -13.04
C VAL A 460 14.43 -7.37 -12.54
N VAL A 461 14.42 -7.14 -11.24
CA VAL A 461 13.55 -6.13 -10.62
C VAL A 461 14.30 -5.23 -9.68
N ILE A 462 13.84 -3.99 -9.57
CA ILE A 462 14.34 -3.09 -8.53
C ILE A 462 13.95 -3.63 -7.13
N PRO A 463 14.80 -3.48 -6.09
CA PRO A 463 14.57 -4.03 -4.76
C PRO A 463 13.20 -3.71 -4.14
N ASN A 464 12.69 -4.66 -3.36
CA ASN A 464 11.40 -4.62 -2.66
C ASN A 464 10.19 -4.29 -3.55
N SER A 465 10.24 -4.73 -4.82
CA SER A 465 9.11 -4.66 -5.74
C SER A 465 8.36 -6.00 -5.81
N SER A 466 7.04 -5.91 -6.00
CA SER A 466 6.12 -7.04 -6.01
C SER A 466 6.28 -8.06 -7.17
N PRO A 467 6.81 -7.73 -8.37
CA PRO A 467 6.95 -8.73 -9.42
C PRO A 467 7.89 -9.89 -9.07
N ALA A 468 8.84 -9.72 -8.13
CA ALA A 468 9.67 -10.83 -7.65
C ALA A 468 8.85 -11.94 -6.98
N CYS A 469 7.82 -11.58 -6.22
CA CYS A 469 6.93 -12.56 -5.60
C CYS A 469 6.15 -13.35 -6.67
N ILE A 470 5.79 -12.70 -7.78
CA ILE A 470 5.10 -13.34 -8.90
C ILE A 470 6.05 -14.30 -9.62
N ALA A 471 7.28 -13.87 -9.88
CA ALA A 471 8.32 -14.72 -10.47
C ALA A 471 8.58 -15.97 -9.60
N SER A 472 8.72 -15.79 -8.28
CA SER A 472 8.88 -16.89 -7.34
C SER A 472 7.67 -17.85 -7.37
N ALA A 473 6.45 -17.32 -7.34
CA ALA A 473 5.23 -18.13 -7.40
C ALA A 473 5.09 -18.91 -8.73
N LEU A 474 5.66 -18.40 -9.83
CA LEU A 474 5.70 -19.06 -11.13
C LEU A 474 6.93 -19.95 -11.34
N GLY A 475 7.85 -20.00 -10.37
CA GLY A 475 9.12 -20.74 -10.48
C GLY A 475 10.09 -20.15 -11.51
N ILE A 476 9.97 -18.86 -11.82
CA ILE A 476 10.87 -18.14 -12.73
C ILE A 476 12.00 -17.49 -11.90
N PRO A 477 13.28 -17.69 -12.26
CA PRO A 477 14.40 -17.03 -11.60
C PRO A 477 14.22 -15.51 -11.57
N CYS A 478 14.49 -14.91 -10.42
CA CYS A 478 14.35 -13.48 -10.22
C CYS A 478 15.56 -12.91 -9.48
N ILE A 479 15.98 -11.71 -9.89
CA ILE A 479 17.12 -11.00 -9.31
C ILE A 479 16.60 -9.63 -8.85
N TYR A 480 16.62 -9.38 -7.55
CA TYR A 480 16.60 -8.01 -7.03
C TYR A 480 17.94 -7.35 -7.36
N PHE A 481 17.92 -6.23 -8.08
CA PHE A 481 19.15 -5.55 -8.51
C PHE A 481 19.27 -4.14 -7.95
N ASP A 482 20.26 -3.94 -7.08
CA ASP A 482 20.65 -2.64 -6.54
C ASP A 482 21.82 -2.06 -7.36
N PRO A 483 21.60 -1.01 -8.18
CA PRO A 483 22.66 -0.35 -8.94
C PRO A 483 23.50 0.61 -8.09
N THR A 484 23.05 0.96 -6.88
CA THR A 484 23.72 1.92 -6.00
C THR A 484 24.79 1.26 -5.15
N GLU A 485 24.66 -0.05 -4.92
CA GLU A 485 25.44 -0.81 -3.96
C GLU A 485 25.32 -0.29 -2.51
N GLU A 486 24.31 0.53 -2.23
CA GLU A 486 24.09 1.11 -0.91
C GLU A 486 23.08 0.30 -0.09
N MET A 487 22.33 -0.64 -0.67
CA MET A 487 21.34 -1.41 0.07
C MET A 487 21.94 -2.60 0.83
N ARG A 488 21.39 -2.86 2.02
CA ARG A 488 21.52 -4.15 2.69
C ARG A 488 20.37 -5.04 2.24
N PRO A 489 20.62 -6.28 1.78
CA PRO A 489 19.56 -7.20 1.42
C PRO A 489 18.75 -7.56 2.66
N ASN A 490 17.54 -7.04 2.76
CA ASN A 490 16.61 -7.26 3.87
C ASN A 490 15.24 -7.80 3.40
N PHE A 491 15.17 -8.27 2.16
CA PHE A 491 13.99 -8.91 1.61
C PHE A 491 13.84 -10.33 2.19
N GLU A 492 12.61 -10.83 2.16
CA GLU A 492 12.32 -12.21 2.54
C GLU A 492 13.02 -13.19 1.59
N PRO A 493 13.74 -14.20 2.11
CA PRO A 493 14.24 -15.28 1.28
C PRO A 493 13.08 -16.00 0.59
N ALA A 494 13.10 -16.01 -0.74
CA ALA A 494 12.10 -16.70 -1.56
C ALA A 494 12.79 -17.60 -2.57
N GLN A 495 12.18 -18.74 -2.89
CA GLN A 495 12.75 -19.69 -3.83
C GLN A 495 12.91 -19.04 -5.21
N GLY A 496 14.12 -19.16 -5.77
CA GLY A 496 14.45 -18.59 -7.08
C GLY A 496 14.63 -17.08 -7.08
N VAL A 497 14.61 -16.41 -5.92
CA VAL A 497 14.88 -14.97 -5.81
C VAL A 497 16.27 -14.74 -5.21
N SER A 498 17.13 -14.04 -5.95
CA SER A 498 18.46 -13.64 -5.52
C SER A 498 18.61 -12.12 -5.47
N PHE A 499 19.77 -11.64 -5.01
CA PHE A 499 20.09 -10.22 -4.96
C PHE A 499 21.45 -9.96 -5.57
N ALA A 500 21.53 -8.93 -6.41
CA ALA A 500 22.75 -8.43 -7.02
C ALA A 500 22.99 -6.98 -6.59
N SER A 501 24.17 -6.71 -6.04
CA SER A 501 24.66 -5.38 -5.69
C SER A 501 25.71 -5.01 -6.73
N GLY A 502 25.39 -4.08 -7.64
CA GLY A 502 26.29 -3.63 -8.70
C GLY A 502 26.31 -4.52 -9.95
N VAL A 503 26.76 -3.94 -11.07
CA VAL A 503 26.68 -4.54 -12.41
C VAL A 503 27.45 -5.87 -12.54
N ALA A 504 28.56 -6.02 -11.82
CA ALA A 504 29.36 -7.25 -11.86
C ALA A 504 28.58 -8.45 -11.31
N ALA A 505 27.97 -8.29 -10.13
CA ALA A 505 27.14 -9.33 -9.51
C ALA A 505 25.91 -9.66 -10.35
N LEU A 506 25.29 -8.66 -10.98
CA LEU A 506 24.17 -8.87 -11.90
C LEU A 506 24.59 -9.69 -13.12
N THR A 507 25.73 -9.35 -13.73
CA THR A 507 26.26 -10.04 -14.91
C THR A 507 26.53 -11.51 -14.60
N GLU A 508 27.14 -11.81 -13.46
CA GLU A 508 27.40 -13.18 -13.01
C GLU A 508 26.10 -13.98 -12.86
N GLN A 509 25.09 -13.41 -12.20
CA GLN A 509 23.81 -14.09 -11.97
C GLN A 509 23.04 -14.35 -13.27
N LEU A 510 23.07 -13.39 -14.22
CA LEU A 510 22.49 -13.58 -15.55
C LEU A 510 23.21 -14.69 -16.32
N ALA A 511 24.54 -14.72 -16.29
CA ALA A 511 25.33 -15.76 -16.95
C ALA A 511 25.05 -17.15 -16.35
N ASN A 512 24.96 -17.27 -15.03
CA ASN A 512 24.62 -18.53 -14.36
C ASN A 512 23.21 -19.01 -14.73
N THR A 513 22.23 -18.09 -14.78
CA THR A 513 20.86 -18.41 -15.18
C THR A 513 20.80 -18.87 -16.65
N TYR A 514 21.55 -18.20 -17.54
CA TYR A 514 21.67 -18.59 -18.94
C TYR A 514 22.28 -19.99 -19.10
N LYS A 515 23.39 -20.29 -18.40
CA LYS A 515 24.02 -21.62 -18.41
C LYS A 515 23.04 -22.71 -17.94
N ALA A 516 22.28 -22.44 -16.87
CA ALA A 516 21.26 -23.37 -16.38
C ALA A 516 20.15 -23.61 -17.40
N LYS A 517 19.72 -22.58 -18.15
CA LYS A 517 18.78 -22.74 -19.26
C LYS A 517 19.35 -23.62 -20.37
N ARG A 518 20.59 -23.38 -20.82
CA ARG A 518 21.24 -24.21 -21.85
C ARG A 518 21.30 -25.68 -21.46
N LEU A 519 21.70 -25.98 -20.23
CA LEU A 519 21.77 -27.35 -19.71
C LEU A 519 20.40 -28.05 -19.76
N ARG A 520 19.31 -27.33 -19.47
CA ARG A 520 17.95 -27.88 -19.58
C ARG A 520 17.50 -28.12 -21.02
N MET A 521 17.95 -27.30 -21.96
CA MET A 521 17.55 -27.40 -23.38
C MET A 521 18.33 -28.46 -24.14
N PHE A 522 19.62 -28.61 -23.85
CA PHE A 522 20.53 -29.43 -24.65
C PHE A 522 21.09 -30.64 -23.87
N GLY A 523 20.66 -30.85 -22.63
CA GLY A 523 21.25 -31.87 -21.75
C GLY A 523 22.62 -31.45 -21.22
N ASN A 524 23.21 -32.30 -20.38
CA ASN A 524 24.58 -32.10 -19.93
C ASN A 524 25.52 -32.45 -21.08
N PRO A 525 26.32 -31.51 -21.63
CA PRO A 525 27.20 -31.80 -22.77
C PRO A 525 28.19 -32.94 -22.45
N ASN A 526 28.53 -33.15 -21.18
CA ASN A 526 29.41 -34.23 -20.74
C ASN A 526 28.77 -35.63 -20.77
N GLU A 527 27.44 -35.75 -20.88
CA GLU A 527 26.78 -37.06 -21.06
C GLU A 527 26.74 -37.48 -22.53
N ALA A 528 26.80 -36.53 -23.46
CA ALA A 528 26.79 -36.80 -24.91
C ALA A 528 28.15 -37.24 -25.47
N GLU A 529 29.25 -37.02 -24.75
CA GLU A 529 30.60 -37.52 -25.11
C GLU A 529 30.94 -38.88 -24.46
N MET A 530 30.08 -39.40 -23.57
CA MET A 530 30.22 -40.71 -22.92
C MET A 530 29.28 -41.79 -23.49
N GLN A 531 28.48 -41.47 -24.50
CA GLN A 531 27.70 -42.41 -25.32
C GLN A 531 28.23 -42.38 -26.75
#